data_AF-A0A4U5VN01-F1
#
_entry.id   AF-A0A4U5VN01-F1
#
_cell.length_a   1.000
_cell.length_b   1.000
_cell.length_c   1.000
_cell.angle_alpha   90.00
_cell.angle_beta   90.00
_cell.angle_gamma   90.00
#
_symmetry.space_group_name_H-M   'P 1'
#
loop_
_entity.id
_entity.type
_entity.pdbx_description
1 polymer ?
#
loop_
_entity_poly.entity_id
_entity_poly.type
_entity_poly.pdbx_seq_one_letter_code
_entity_poly.pdbx_strand_id
1 'polypeptide(L)'
;MLMSNPQESTPSVKDLVKVLYGGERFGNHVDEVWPNLFIGDMSVANDRYSLWKLGITHVVNAAHGRMHCQGSHDFYGSTVEYYGVPADDSPSFDLARYFFPCAEYIQSALDTAGARVFVHCAVGVSRSASLVLAYLMIHHHYTLLEAINKVKEHRAVAQNKAALLKLGITHVLNAAHSKRGSIGNQSFYGHGFVYCGIPADDSTHFDLDVYFQTAADFIHKALKTPDGKVLVHCIMGMSRSSTLVLAYLMIYRHLTLKKALQKLIQKRAIYPNRNFLALLLDLDLQLTRNKKTCQIL
;
A
#
# COMPACT_ATOMS: atom_id res chain seq x y z
N MET A 1 -38.80 27.83 7.61
CA MET A 1 -38.20 26.52 7.95
C MET A 1 -36.85 26.43 7.25
N LEU A 2 -35.75 26.64 7.98
CA LEU A 2 -34.41 26.29 7.50
C LEU A 2 -34.12 24.91 8.06
N MET A 3 -34.10 23.90 7.19
CA MET A 3 -33.64 22.55 7.58
C MET A 3 -32.13 22.64 7.81
N SER A 4 -31.73 22.64 9.08
CA SER A 4 -30.36 22.45 9.49
C SER A 4 -29.87 21.11 8.96
N ASN A 5 -28.85 21.15 8.11
CA ASN A 5 -28.13 19.97 7.65
C ASN A 5 -27.67 19.17 8.88
N PRO A 6 -27.82 17.82 8.93
CA PRO A 6 -27.32 17.05 10.05
C PRO A 6 -25.81 17.31 10.16
N GLN A 7 -25.34 17.79 11.33
CA GLN A 7 -23.91 17.83 11.60
C GLN A 7 -23.38 16.41 11.40
N GLU A 8 -22.60 16.18 10.34
CA GLU A 8 -21.75 14.98 10.28
C GLU A 8 -20.85 15.04 11.52
N SER A 9 -21.13 14.19 12.51
CA SER A 9 -20.32 14.08 13.71
C SER A 9 -18.89 13.71 13.31
N THR A 10 -17.91 14.37 13.93
CA THR A 10 -16.49 14.09 13.71
C THR A 10 -16.23 12.59 13.95
N PRO A 11 -15.73 11.84 12.95
CA PRO A 11 -15.53 10.39 13.09
C PRO A 11 -14.43 10.09 14.10
N SER A 12 -14.60 9.04 14.92
CA SER A 12 -13.52 8.58 15.80
C SER A 12 -12.43 7.88 15.00
N VAL A 13 -11.21 7.76 15.54
CA VAL A 13 -10.14 6.95 14.92
C VAL A 13 -10.60 5.51 14.65
N LYS A 14 -11.45 4.95 15.54
CA LYS A 14 -12.02 3.60 15.35
C LYS A 14 -12.92 3.54 14.11
N ASP A 15 -13.66 4.60 13.82
CA ASP A 15 -14.53 4.68 12.63
C ASP A 15 -13.71 4.85 11.36
N LEU A 16 -12.63 5.65 11.40
CA LEU A 16 -11.68 5.78 10.29
C LEU A 16 -11.03 4.43 9.96
N VAL A 17 -10.63 3.68 10.99
CA VAL A 17 -10.10 2.33 10.84
C VAL A 17 -11.13 1.42 10.15
N LYS A 18 -12.41 1.45 10.54
CA LYS A 18 -13.46 0.69 9.85
C LYS A 18 -13.59 1.09 8.37
N VAL A 19 -13.52 2.38 8.05
CA VAL A 19 -13.56 2.86 6.66
C VAL A 19 -12.38 2.31 5.84
N LEU A 20 -11.18 2.30 6.41
CA LEU A 20 -10.00 1.72 5.76
C LEU A 20 -10.16 0.21 5.46
N TYR A 21 -10.86 -0.51 6.34
CA TYR A 21 -11.08 -1.96 6.21
C TYR A 21 -12.35 -2.35 5.46
N GLY A 22 -13.28 -1.43 5.21
CA GLY A 22 -14.61 -1.74 4.65
C GLY A 22 -14.85 -1.36 3.17
N GLY A 23 -13.89 -0.72 2.49
CA GLY A 23 -14.07 -0.30 1.09
C GLY A 23 -13.53 -1.31 0.06
N GLU A 24 -14.18 -1.41 -1.10
CA GLU A 24 -13.62 -2.06 -2.29
C GLU A 24 -12.39 -1.27 -2.79
N ARG A 25 -11.30 -1.99 -3.07
CA ARG A 25 -9.98 -1.43 -3.29
C ARG A 25 -9.57 -1.66 -4.74
N PHE A 26 -9.06 -0.62 -5.43
CA PHE A 26 -8.35 -0.77 -6.70
C PHE A 26 -6.87 -0.37 -6.52
N GLY A 27 -5.91 -0.91 -7.29
CA GLY A 27 -4.46 -0.67 -7.21
C GLY A 27 -3.67 -1.74 -7.97
N ASN A 28 -2.33 -1.68 -8.06
CA ASN A 28 -1.56 -2.86 -8.48
C ASN A 28 -1.67 -3.90 -7.36
N HIS A 29 -2.60 -4.81 -7.54
CA HIS A 29 -2.99 -5.83 -6.57
C HIS A 29 -2.07 -7.06 -6.62
N VAL A 30 -1.07 -7.04 -7.49
CA VAL A 30 -0.12 -8.13 -7.72
C VAL A 30 1.19 -7.58 -8.27
N ASP A 31 2.29 -8.06 -7.72
CA ASP A 31 3.65 -7.79 -8.19
C ASP A 31 4.39 -9.11 -8.39
N GLU A 32 5.11 -9.28 -9.49
CA GLU A 32 6.12 -10.35 -9.59
C GLU A 32 7.33 -9.93 -8.76
N VAL A 33 7.68 -10.68 -7.72
CA VAL A 33 8.72 -10.29 -6.75
C VAL A 33 9.98 -11.15 -6.84
N TRP A 34 9.90 -12.24 -7.58
CA TRP A 34 10.96 -13.19 -7.90
C TRP A 34 10.53 -13.95 -9.17
N PRO A 35 11.43 -14.52 -9.99
CA PRO A 35 11.04 -15.18 -11.23
C PRO A 35 9.88 -16.16 -11.04
N ASN A 36 8.77 -15.90 -11.75
CA ASN A 36 7.52 -16.67 -11.69
C ASN A 36 6.80 -16.70 -10.32
N LEU A 37 7.21 -15.87 -9.36
CA LEU A 37 6.63 -15.78 -8.02
C LEU A 37 6.05 -14.38 -7.76
N PHE A 38 4.75 -14.36 -7.50
CA PHE A 38 3.94 -13.15 -7.40
C PHE A 38 3.43 -12.96 -5.98
N ILE A 39 3.37 -11.72 -5.50
CA ILE A 39 2.64 -11.35 -4.29
C ILE A 39 1.47 -10.46 -4.64
N GLY A 40 0.29 -10.75 -4.11
CA GLY A 40 -0.85 -9.86 -4.24
C GLY A 40 -1.85 -9.93 -3.11
N ASP A 41 -2.99 -9.29 -3.33
CA ASP A 41 -4.09 -9.23 -2.38
C ASP A 41 -5.30 -10.06 -2.81
N MET A 42 -6.33 -10.07 -1.97
CA MET A 42 -7.52 -10.89 -2.20
C MET A 42 -8.34 -10.47 -3.42
N SER A 43 -8.20 -9.23 -3.91
CA SER A 43 -8.96 -8.79 -5.07
C SER A 43 -8.48 -9.52 -6.33
N VAL A 44 -7.16 -9.70 -6.50
CA VAL A 44 -6.59 -10.52 -7.57
C VAL A 44 -6.84 -12.00 -7.33
N ALA A 45 -6.77 -12.45 -6.07
CA ALA A 45 -7.11 -13.84 -5.74
C ALA A 45 -8.54 -14.20 -6.18
N ASN A 46 -9.48 -13.25 -6.06
CA ASN A 46 -10.87 -13.46 -6.43
C ASN A 46 -11.19 -13.13 -7.90
N ASP A 47 -10.22 -12.65 -8.69
CA ASP A 47 -10.36 -12.38 -10.12
C ASP A 47 -9.67 -13.47 -10.95
N ARG A 48 -10.44 -14.51 -11.28
CA ARG A 48 -9.96 -15.65 -12.09
C ARG A 48 -9.47 -15.25 -13.47
N TYR A 49 -10.03 -14.21 -14.07
CA TYR A 49 -9.60 -13.73 -15.37
C TYR A 49 -8.21 -13.08 -15.27
N SER A 50 -7.96 -12.28 -14.23
CA SER A 50 -6.63 -11.71 -13.98
C SER A 50 -5.59 -12.79 -13.68
N LEU A 51 -5.92 -13.80 -12.85
CA LEU A 51 -5.01 -14.91 -12.58
C LEU A 51 -4.69 -15.71 -13.85
N TRP A 52 -5.70 -16.04 -14.66
CA TRP A 52 -5.52 -16.73 -15.94
C TRP A 52 -4.65 -15.92 -16.91
N LYS A 53 -4.91 -14.62 -17.04
CA LYS A 53 -4.13 -13.72 -17.90
C LYS A 53 -2.67 -13.61 -17.45
N LEU A 54 -2.42 -13.69 -16.15
CA LEU A 54 -1.08 -13.76 -15.58
C LEU A 54 -0.45 -15.15 -15.70
N GLY A 55 -1.19 -16.15 -16.17
CA GLY A 55 -0.73 -17.54 -16.27
C GLY A 55 -0.47 -18.18 -14.92
N ILE A 56 -1.15 -17.73 -13.86
CA ILE A 56 -1.00 -18.31 -12.52
C ILE A 56 -1.50 -19.76 -12.54
N THR A 57 -0.65 -20.65 -12.03
CA THR A 57 -0.89 -22.11 -11.95
C THR A 57 -1.02 -22.61 -10.52
N HIS A 58 -0.48 -21.87 -9.56
CA HIS A 58 -0.48 -22.24 -8.15
C HIS A 58 -0.84 -21.01 -7.32
N VAL A 59 -1.67 -21.18 -6.29
CA VAL A 59 -2.08 -20.13 -5.38
C VAL A 59 -1.80 -20.54 -3.94
N VAL A 60 -1.04 -19.71 -3.23
CA VAL A 60 -0.86 -19.77 -1.78
C VAL A 60 -1.72 -18.70 -1.12
N ASN A 61 -2.72 -19.11 -0.34
CA ASN A 61 -3.57 -18.21 0.42
C ASN A 61 -3.12 -18.15 1.88
N ALA A 62 -2.40 -17.09 2.25
CA ALA A 62 -1.93 -16.80 3.60
C ALA A 62 -3.03 -16.24 4.53
N ALA A 63 -4.29 -16.47 4.21
CA ALA A 63 -5.47 -16.03 4.96
C ALA A 63 -6.63 -17.04 4.84
N HIS A 64 -6.32 -18.32 4.65
CA HIS A 64 -7.30 -19.39 4.43
C HIS A 64 -8.30 -19.51 5.59
N GLY A 65 -9.56 -19.86 5.28
CA GLY A 65 -10.59 -20.15 6.29
C GLY A 65 -11.26 -18.94 6.95
N ARG A 66 -11.01 -17.70 6.48
CA ARG A 66 -11.65 -16.48 7.00
C ARG A 66 -12.69 -15.91 6.03
N MET A 67 -13.67 -15.15 6.57
CA MET A 67 -14.90 -14.63 5.91
C MET A 67 -14.73 -13.95 4.52
N HIS A 68 -13.51 -13.65 4.09
CA HIS A 68 -13.25 -12.89 2.86
C HIS A 68 -12.28 -13.58 1.88
N CYS A 69 -11.75 -14.77 2.22
CA CYS A 69 -10.82 -15.52 1.37
C CYS A 69 -11.31 -16.96 1.19
N GLN A 70 -12.47 -17.13 0.55
CA GLN A 70 -13.10 -18.44 0.29
C GLN A 70 -12.47 -19.18 -0.90
N GLY A 71 -11.21 -18.92 -1.24
CA GLY A 71 -10.51 -19.74 -2.22
C GLY A 71 -10.44 -21.17 -1.71
N SER A 72 -11.18 -22.08 -2.32
CA SER A 72 -10.99 -23.52 -2.23
C SER A 72 -10.56 -24.03 -3.61
N HIS A 73 -10.17 -25.30 -3.70
CA HIS A 73 -9.98 -25.96 -4.99
C HIS A 73 -11.20 -25.78 -5.91
N ASP A 74 -12.42 -25.73 -5.36
CA ASP A 74 -13.66 -25.53 -6.13
C ASP A 74 -13.77 -24.12 -6.73
N PHE A 75 -13.19 -23.11 -6.08
CA PHE A 75 -13.21 -21.73 -6.58
C PHE A 75 -12.32 -21.58 -7.82
N TYR A 76 -11.08 -22.06 -7.72
CA TYR A 76 -10.10 -21.93 -8.79
C TYR A 76 -10.24 -22.98 -9.90
N GLY A 77 -10.97 -24.06 -9.64
CA GLY A 77 -11.16 -25.16 -10.58
C GLY A 77 -9.90 -26.00 -10.75
N SER A 78 -9.88 -26.86 -11.78
CA SER A 78 -8.77 -27.80 -12.05
C SER A 78 -7.52 -27.16 -12.65
N THR A 79 -7.56 -25.87 -12.99
CA THR A 79 -6.47 -25.17 -13.68
C THR A 79 -5.43 -24.56 -12.76
N VAL A 80 -5.73 -24.47 -11.46
CA VAL A 80 -4.88 -23.82 -10.47
C VAL A 80 -4.82 -24.70 -9.23
N GLU A 81 -3.62 -25.11 -8.85
CA GLU A 81 -3.41 -25.78 -7.58
C GLU A 81 -3.46 -24.79 -6.43
N TYR A 82 -4.04 -25.21 -5.31
CA TYR A 82 -4.32 -24.34 -4.19
C TYR A 82 -3.71 -24.86 -2.88
N TYR A 83 -2.99 -23.97 -2.19
CA TYR A 83 -2.44 -24.22 -0.86
C TYR A 83 -2.93 -23.16 0.14
N GLY A 84 -3.74 -23.60 1.10
CA GLY A 84 -4.34 -22.74 2.12
C GLY A 84 -3.52 -22.72 3.41
N VAL A 85 -3.06 -21.54 3.83
CA VAL A 85 -2.45 -21.31 5.14
C VAL A 85 -3.45 -20.57 6.04
N PRO A 86 -3.97 -21.20 7.11
CA PRO A 86 -4.95 -20.60 8.00
C PRO A 86 -4.29 -19.63 8.98
N ALA A 87 -3.75 -18.53 8.45
CA ALA A 87 -3.03 -17.53 9.22
C ALA A 87 -3.90 -16.35 9.65
N ASP A 88 -3.90 -16.08 10.96
CA ASP A 88 -4.61 -14.95 11.55
C ASP A 88 -3.86 -13.65 11.33
N ASP A 89 -4.61 -12.58 11.08
CA ASP A 89 -4.05 -11.21 11.01
C ASP A 89 -3.92 -10.63 12.43
N SER A 90 -3.09 -11.26 13.24
CA SER A 90 -2.81 -10.87 14.62
C SER A 90 -1.31 -10.82 14.86
N PRO A 91 -0.78 -9.82 15.59
CA PRO A 91 0.62 -9.82 16.01
C PRO A 91 0.98 -11.00 16.92
N SER A 92 -0.01 -11.68 17.51
CA SER A 92 0.18 -12.87 18.34
C SER A 92 0.16 -14.18 17.54
N PHE A 93 -0.16 -14.15 16.25
CA PHE A 93 -0.21 -15.36 15.45
C PHE A 93 1.20 -15.78 15.03
N ASP A 94 1.57 -17.00 15.38
CA ASP A 94 2.83 -17.59 15.01
C ASP A 94 2.78 -18.13 13.57
N LEU A 95 3.19 -17.28 12.62
CA LEU A 95 3.29 -17.62 11.20
C LEU A 95 4.47 -18.56 10.91
N ALA A 96 5.46 -18.66 11.81
CA ALA A 96 6.71 -19.37 11.54
C ALA A 96 6.50 -20.87 11.31
N ARG A 97 5.47 -21.46 11.93
CA ARG A 97 5.06 -22.86 11.69
C ARG A 97 4.73 -23.17 10.23
N TYR A 98 4.43 -22.16 9.42
CA TYR A 98 4.11 -22.32 7.99
C TYR A 98 5.27 -21.98 7.07
N PHE A 99 6.41 -21.52 7.58
CA PHE A 99 7.54 -21.12 6.74
C PHE A 99 8.09 -22.28 5.91
N PHE A 100 8.44 -23.40 6.54
CA PHE A 100 8.94 -24.57 5.81
C PHE A 100 7.86 -25.20 4.90
N PRO A 101 6.65 -25.56 5.38
CA PRO A 101 5.64 -26.16 4.52
C PRO A 101 5.27 -25.30 3.30
N CYS A 102 5.17 -23.98 3.49
CA CYS A 102 4.89 -23.07 2.39
C CYS A 102 6.08 -22.91 1.43
N ALA A 103 7.31 -22.85 1.95
CA ALA A 103 8.51 -22.77 1.14
C ALA A 103 8.66 -24.01 0.23
N GLU A 104 8.44 -25.20 0.79
CA GLU A 104 8.47 -26.46 0.04
C GLU A 104 7.39 -26.50 -1.06
N TYR A 105 6.18 -26.03 -0.76
CA TYR A 105 5.11 -25.93 -1.77
C TYR A 105 5.49 -24.97 -2.91
N ILE A 106 6.02 -23.78 -2.57
CA ILE A 106 6.46 -22.80 -3.57
C ILE A 106 7.61 -23.39 -4.42
N GLN A 107 8.58 -24.06 -3.80
CA GLN A 107 9.69 -24.67 -4.52
C GLN A 107 9.21 -25.77 -5.47
N SER A 108 8.42 -26.72 -4.96
CA SER A 108 7.89 -27.84 -5.74
C SER A 108 7.09 -27.36 -6.96
N ALA A 109 6.30 -26.29 -6.78
CA ALA A 109 5.58 -25.65 -7.87
C ALA A 109 6.54 -25.04 -8.90
N LEU A 110 7.53 -24.25 -8.45
CA LEU A 110 8.48 -23.56 -9.33
C LEU A 110 9.48 -24.49 -10.04
N ASP A 111 9.68 -25.72 -9.55
CA ASP A 111 10.44 -26.77 -10.24
C ASP A 111 9.73 -27.28 -11.51
N THR A 112 8.42 -27.01 -11.64
CA THR A 112 7.66 -27.34 -12.84
C THR A 112 7.82 -26.26 -13.91
N ALA A 113 8.26 -26.67 -15.11
CA ALA A 113 8.48 -25.74 -16.22
C ALA A 113 7.20 -24.97 -16.58
N GLY A 114 7.29 -23.64 -16.60
CA GLY A 114 6.17 -22.75 -16.92
C GLY A 114 5.21 -22.49 -15.77
N ALA A 115 5.41 -23.10 -14.59
CA ALA A 115 4.61 -22.81 -13.41
C ALA A 115 4.84 -21.38 -12.92
N ARG A 116 3.76 -20.76 -12.47
CA ARG A 116 3.73 -19.44 -11.85
C ARG A 116 2.93 -19.50 -10.57
N VAL A 117 3.52 -19.02 -9.48
CA VAL A 117 2.99 -19.10 -8.13
C VAL A 117 2.53 -17.72 -7.66
N PHE A 118 1.30 -17.64 -7.19
CA PHE A 118 0.73 -16.42 -6.60
C PHE A 118 0.52 -16.59 -5.09
N VAL A 119 1.23 -15.80 -4.29
CA VAL A 119 1.11 -15.78 -2.83
C VAL A 119 0.31 -14.55 -2.41
N HIS A 120 -0.84 -14.75 -1.78
CA HIS A 120 -1.67 -13.64 -1.34
C HIS A 120 -2.08 -13.74 0.12
N CYS A 121 -2.50 -12.61 0.68
CA CYS A 121 -3.25 -12.58 1.93
C CYS A 121 -4.49 -11.71 1.72
N ALA A 122 -5.05 -11.10 2.77
CA ALA A 122 -6.14 -10.15 2.59
C ALA A 122 -5.70 -8.91 1.79
N VAL A 123 -4.51 -8.37 2.09
CA VAL A 123 -4.07 -7.05 1.57
C VAL A 123 -2.72 -7.08 0.86
N GLY A 124 -2.09 -8.25 0.73
CA GLY A 124 -0.83 -8.45 -0.01
C GLY A 124 0.44 -7.85 0.62
N VAL A 125 0.39 -7.50 1.91
CA VAL A 125 1.46 -6.76 2.59
C VAL A 125 2.27 -7.60 3.57
N SER A 126 1.63 -8.19 4.59
CA SER A 126 2.35 -8.79 5.74
C SER A 126 2.52 -10.31 5.56
N ARG A 127 1.45 -11.08 5.75
CA ARG A 127 1.50 -12.56 5.74
C ARG A 127 2.07 -13.15 4.44
N SER A 128 1.60 -12.70 3.28
CA SER A 128 2.11 -13.18 1.98
C SER A 128 3.57 -12.81 1.73
N ALA A 129 3.98 -11.59 2.11
CA ALA A 129 5.38 -11.20 2.00
C ALA A 129 6.27 -12.01 2.94
N SER A 130 5.85 -12.25 4.19
CA SER A 130 6.60 -13.08 5.13
C SER A 130 6.82 -14.51 4.61
N LEU A 131 5.80 -15.13 4.00
CA LEU A 131 5.94 -16.46 3.39
C LEU A 131 6.92 -16.46 2.20
N VAL A 132 6.88 -15.44 1.35
CA VAL A 132 7.84 -15.32 0.23
C VAL A 132 9.27 -15.05 0.74
N LEU A 133 9.43 -14.22 1.76
CA LEU A 133 10.75 -13.99 2.38
C LEU A 133 11.29 -15.28 2.98
N ALA A 134 10.45 -16.06 3.67
CA ALA A 134 10.83 -17.37 4.19
C ALA A 134 11.28 -18.32 3.07
N TYR A 135 10.54 -18.40 1.97
CA TYR A 135 10.93 -19.18 0.78
C TYR A 135 12.33 -18.80 0.26
N LEU A 136 12.59 -17.51 0.08
CA LEU A 136 13.88 -17.00 -0.40
C LEU A 136 15.03 -17.32 0.57
N MET A 137 14.77 -17.27 1.88
CA MET A 137 15.77 -17.64 2.88
C MET A 137 16.03 -19.16 2.91
N ILE A 138 14.99 -19.97 2.78
CA ILE A 138 15.06 -21.43 2.91
C ILE A 138 15.68 -22.08 1.67
N HIS A 139 15.18 -21.77 0.46
CA HIS A 139 15.60 -22.44 -0.77
C HIS A 139 16.68 -21.71 -1.57
N HIS A 140 16.81 -20.39 -1.39
CA HIS A 140 17.84 -19.60 -2.08
C HIS A 140 18.97 -19.14 -1.15
N HIS A 141 18.93 -19.54 0.13
CA HIS A 141 19.94 -19.25 1.14
C HIS A 141 20.26 -17.75 1.32
N TYR A 142 19.30 -16.89 1.00
CA TYR A 142 19.45 -15.46 1.26
C TYR A 142 19.37 -15.17 2.75
N THR A 143 20.14 -14.18 3.19
CA THR A 143 19.86 -13.51 4.46
C THR A 143 18.51 -12.79 4.39
N LEU A 144 17.91 -12.51 5.55
CA LEU A 144 16.66 -11.75 5.60
C LEU A 144 16.77 -10.39 4.89
N LEU A 145 17.92 -9.72 5.00
CA LEU A 145 18.14 -8.43 4.35
C LEU A 145 18.17 -8.55 2.82
N GLU A 146 18.84 -9.56 2.29
CA GLU A 146 18.89 -9.83 0.84
C GLU A 146 17.50 -10.19 0.30
N ALA A 147 16.78 -11.08 0.98
CA ALA A 147 15.41 -11.46 0.60
C ALA A 147 14.48 -10.23 0.58
N ILE A 148 14.57 -9.34 1.59
CA ILE A 148 13.82 -8.09 1.63
C ILE A 148 14.18 -7.20 0.44
N ASN A 149 15.46 -7.10 0.09
CA ASN A 149 15.89 -6.27 -1.03
C ASN A 149 15.37 -6.82 -2.36
N LYS A 150 15.41 -8.14 -2.58
CA LYS A 150 14.84 -8.77 -3.78
C LYS A 150 13.36 -8.48 -3.95
N VAL A 151 12.55 -8.69 -2.91
CA VAL A 151 11.12 -8.39 -2.95
C VAL A 151 10.85 -6.89 -3.16
N LYS A 152 11.72 -6.02 -2.61
CA LYS A 152 11.60 -4.57 -2.78
C LYS A 152 11.99 -4.06 -4.16
N GLU A 153 13.05 -4.59 -4.78
CA GLU A 153 13.53 -4.17 -6.11
C GLU A 153 12.40 -4.25 -7.15
N HIS A 154 11.60 -5.30 -7.09
CA HIS A 154 10.48 -5.51 -8.00
C HIS A 154 9.20 -4.73 -7.62
N ARG A 155 9.09 -4.25 -6.37
CA ARG A 155 7.98 -3.41 -5.89
C ARG A 155 8.27 -1.91 -5.92
N ALA A 156 9.54 -1.51 -6.05
CA ALA A 156 10.00 -0.13 -5.92
C ALA A 156 10.05 0.61 -7.26
N VAL A 157 8.88 0.86 -7.86
CA VAL A 157 8.75 1.72 -9.07
C VAL A 157 9.47 3.07 -8.88
N ALA A 158 9.48 3.60 -7.65
CA ALA A 158 10.16 4.83 -7.29
C ALA A 158 11.68 4.84 -7.58
N GLN A 159 12.35 3.68 -7.61
CA GLN A 159 13.79 3.59 -7.85
C GLN A 159 14.12 3.41 -9.33
N ASN A 160 13.14 3.05 -10.17
CA ASN A 160 13.32 2.86 -11.60
C ASN A 160 13.04 4.14 -12.38
N LYS A 161 14.07 5.00 -12.52
CA LYS A 161 13.95 6.30 -13.22
C LYS A 161 13.44 6.18 -14.65
N ALA A 162 13.86 5.15 -15.39
CA ALA A 162 13.39 4.93 -16.75
C ALA A 162 11.89 4.62 -16.80
N ALA A 163 11.39 3.79 -15.86
CA ALA A 163 9.96 3.54 -15.73
C ALA A 163 9.19 4.81 -15.33
N LEU A 164 9.72 5.61 -14.40
CA LEU A 164 9.11 6.88 -14.00
C LEU A 164 8.99 7.87 -15.18
N LEU A 165 10.04 7.99 -16.00
CA LEU A 165 10.00 8.81 -17.21
C LEU A 165 8.96 8.30 -18.21
N LYS A 166 8.89 6.98 -18.44
CA LYS A 166 7.87 6.36 -19.31
C LYS A 166 6.45 6.60 -18.80
N LEU A 167 6.26 6.66 -17.48
CA LEU A 167 4.98 6.99 -16.85
C LEU A 167 4.69 8.50 -16.87
N GLY A 168 5.62 9.33 -17.35
CA GLY A 168 5.52 10.79 -17.37
C GLY A 168 5.55 11.41 -15.98
N ILE A 169 6.19 10.77 -15.00
CA ILE A 169 6.39 11.35 -13.66
C ILE A 169 7.39 12.49 -13.78
N THR A 170 7.04 13.67 -13.27
CA THR A 170 7.89 14.88 -13.31
C THR A 170 8.35 15.30 -11.92
N HIS A 171 7.62 14.90 -10.87
CA HIS A 171 7.89 15.28 -9.49
C HIS A 171 7.87 14.04 -8.59
N VAL A 172 8.78 13.99 -7.61
CA VAL A 172 8.86 12.90 -6.64
C VAL A 172 8.84 13.46 -5.22
N LEU A 173 7.81 13.11 -4.46
CA LEU A 173 7.76 13.33 -3.01
C LEU A 173 8.07 12.00 -2.29
N ASN A 174 9.19 11.96 -1.59
CA ASN A 174 9.59 10.83 -0.75
C ASN A 174 9.31 11.14 0.71
N ALA A 175 8.27 10.52 1.27
CA ALA A 175 7.84 10.64 2.65
C ALA A 175 8.66 9.79 3.64
N ALA A 176 9.81 9.27 3.22
CA ALA A 176 10.73 8.49 4.05
C ALA A 176 12.20 8.84 3.73
N HIS A 177 12.48 10.08 3.34
CA HIS A 177 13.82 10.49 2.94
C HIS A 177 14.84 10.21 4.05
N SER A 178 16.01 9.70 3.65
CA SER A 178 17.12 9.35 4.56
C SER A 178 16.80 8.28 5.61
N LYS A 179 15.66 7.59 5.50
CA LYS A 179 15.34 6.45 6.37
C LYS A 179 15.93 5.15 5.81
N ARG A 180 16.27 4.22 6.70
CA ARG A 180 16.81 2.91 6.31
C ARG A 180 15.87 2.21 5.32
N GLY A 181 16.41 1.81 4.17
CA GLY A 181 15.65 1.18 3.09
C GLY A 181 14.86 2.16 2.20
N SER A 182 15.02 3.47 2.38
CA SER A 182 14.57 4.51 1.46
C SER A 182 15.76 4.99 0.64
N ILE A 183 15.66 4.88 -0.68
CA ILE A 183 16.69 5.37 -1.61
C ILE A 183 16.06 6.51 -2.40
N GLY A 184 16.78 7.63 -2.51
CA GLY A 184 16.36 8.76 -3.32
C GLY A 184 16.75 10.11 -2.71
N ASN A 185 17.25 10.99 -3.57
CA ASN A 185 17.47 12.41 -3.35
C ASN A 185 17.51 13.10 -4.74
N GLN A 186 17.66 14.42 -4.77
CA GLN A 186 17.71 15.16 -6.03
C GLN A 186 18.85 14.69 -6.96
N SER A 187 20.01 14.31 -6.41
CA SER A 187 21.14 13.77 -7.19
C SER A 187 20.81 12.40 -7.80
N PHE A 188 20.17 11.51 -7.04
CA PHE A 188 19.73 10.21 -7.52
C PHE A 188 18.76 10.34 -8.71
N TYR A 189 17.74 11.19 -8.59
CA TYR A 189 16.75 11.40 -9.64
C TYR A 189 17.30 12.23 -10.82
N GLY A 190 18.27 13.10 -10.58
CA GLY A 190 18.85 13.99 -11.59
C GLY A 190 17.89 15.12 -11.98
N HIS A 191 18.21 15.84 -13.06
CA HIS A 191 17.45 17.01 -13.51
C HIS A 191 16.11 16.67 -14.19
N GLY A 192 15.86 15.39 -14.51
CA GLY A 192 14.60 14.95 -15.10
C GLY A 192 13.41 14.94 -14.14
N PHE A 193 13.65 15.15 -12.84
CA PHE A 193 12.61 15.19 -11.83
C PHE A 193 12.86 16.32 -10.83
N VAL A 194 11.78 16.91 -10.31
CA VAL A 194 11.85 17.75 -9.11
C VAL A 194 11.61 16.89 -7.88
N TYR A 195 12.55 16.90 -6.94
CA TYR A 195 12.52 16.04 -5.75
C TYR A 195 12.19 16.81 -4.48
N CYS A 196 11.29 16.26 -3.65
CA CYS A 196 11.02 16.70 -2.29
C CYS A 196 11.16 15.52 -1.31
N GLY A 197 12.10 15.64 -0.37
CA GLY A 197 12.36 14.63 0.64
C GLY A 197 11.83 15.05 2.01
N ILE A 198 10.91 14.28 2.57
CA ILE A 198 10.42 14.43 3.94
C ILE A 198 11.02 13.31 4.80
N PRO A 199 11.80 13.63 5.84
CA PRO A 199 12.48 12.64 6.66
C PRO A 199 11.57 12.05 7.76
N ALA A 200 10.41 11.50 7.37
CA ALA A 200 9.42 11.00 8.31
C ALA A 200 9.66 9.55 8.78
N ASP A 201 9.55 9.35 10.10
CA ASP A 201 9.51 8.02 10.73
C ASP A 201 8.09 7.45 10.70
N ASP A 202 7.98 6.14 10.50
CA ASP A 202 6.68 5.44 10.57
C ASP A 202 6.39 5.00 12.01
N SER A 203 6.26 5.98 12.89
CA SER A 203 6.11 5.76 14.32
C SER A 203 4.87 6.47 14.84
N THR A 204 4.26 5.90 15.88
CA THR A 204 3.18 6.53 16.63
C THR A 204 3.62 7.77 17.40
N HIS A 205 4.91 8.07 17.45
CA HIS A 205 5.48 9.23 18.14
C HIS A 205 5.99 10.32 17.18
N PHE A 206 6.00 10.05 15.87
CA PHE A 206 6.47 11.02 14.89
C PHE A 206 5.35 12.02 14.57
N ASP A 207 5.65 13.30 14.72
CA ASP A 207 4.73 14.36 14.31
C ASP A 207 4.86 14.61 12.80
N LEU A 208 3.88 14.12 12.04
CA LEU A 208 3.83 14.30 10.59
C LEU A 208 3.09 15.59 10.18
N ASP A 209 2.36 16.24 11.11
CA ASP A 209 1.55 17.43 10.83
C ASP A 209 2.42 18.61 10.38
N VAL A 210 3.62 18.74 10.97
CA VAL A 210 4.62 19.76 10.59
C VAL A 210 5.00 19.71 9.10
N TYR A 211 4.71 18.60 8.40
CA TYR A 211 4.98 18.43 6.97
C TYR A 211 3.73 18.49 6.09
N PHE A 212 2.52 18.57 6.65
CA PHE A 212 1.28 18.55 5.87
C PHE A 212 1.22 19.69 4.86
N GLN A 213 1.47 20.93 5.29
CA GLN A 213 1.43 22.08 4.38
C GLN A 213 2.54 21.99 3.32
N THR A 214 3.78 21.71 3.73
CA THR A 214 4.94 21.59 2.81
C THR A 214 4.70 20.52 1.74
N ALA A 215 4.19 19.34 2.13
CA ALA A 215 3.87 18.27 1.21
C ALA A 215 2.71 18.65 0.28
N ALA A 216 1.66 19.24 0.84
CA ALA A 216 0.48 19.67 0.09
C ALA A 216 0.83 20.75 -0.95
N ASP A 217 1.66 21.72 -0.57
CA ASP A 217 2.17 22.77 -1.46
C ASP A 217 2.99 22.20 -2.61
N PHE A 218 3.88 21.25 -2.32
CA PHE A 218 4.69 20.58 -3.34
C PHE A 218 3.79 19.87 -4.35
N ILE A 219 2.83 19.06 -3.87
CA ILE A 219 1.89 18.33 -4.73
C ILE A 219 1.06 19.33 -5.55
N HIS A 220 0.54 20.39 -4.93
CA HIS A 220 -0.31 21.36 -5.61
C HIS A 220 0.43 22.15 -6.68
N LYS A 221 1.64 22.64 -6.37
CA LYS A 221 2.50 23.36 -7.32
C LYS A 221 2.83 22.47 -8.52
N ALA A 222 3.22 21.22 -8.27
CA ALA A 222 3.52 20.27 -9.32
C ALA A 222 2.30 20.00 -10.22
N LEU A 223 1.13 19.75 -9.65
CA LEU A 223 -0.09 19.48 -10.43
C LEU A 223 -0.64 20.69 -11.19
N LYS A 224 -0.16 21.91 -10.87
CA LYS A 224 -0.45 23.13 -11.64
C LYS A 224 0.48 23.32 -12.84
N THR A 225 1.59 22.60 -12.92
CA THR A 225 2.47 22.65 -14.09
C THR A 225 1.86 21.87 -15.25
N PRO A 226 1.99 22.34 -16.50
CA PRO A 226 1.65 21.52 -17.68
C PRO A 226 2.36 20.17 -17.61
N ASP A 227 1.63 19.08 -17.84
CA ASP A 227 2.12 17.70 -17.74
C ASP A 227 2.67 17.30 -16.35
N GLY A 228 2.40 18.11 -15.33
CA GLY A 228 2.78 17.86 -13.95
C GLY A 228 2.18 16.55 -13.42
N LYS A 229 3.04 15.61 -13.02
CA LYS A 229 2.63 14.33 -12.45
C LYS A 229 3.55 13.97 -11.29
N VAL A 230 2.94 13.72 -10.13
CA VAL A 230 3.65 13.55 -8.87
C VAL A 230 3.60 12.09 -8.45
N LEU A 231 4.76 11.49 -8.22
CA LEU A 231 4.88 10.27 -7.44
C LEU A 231 5.03 10.64 -5.97
N VAL A 232 4.11 10.18 -5.12
CA VAL A 232 4.22 10.29 -3.66
C VAL A 232 4.45 8.89 -3.08
N HIS A 233 5.60 8.65 -2.46
CA HIS A 233 5.95 7.33 -1.94
C HIS A 233 6.60 7.40 -0.55
N CYS A 234 6.65 6.27 0.13
CA CYS A 234 7.48 6.05 1.32
C CYS A 234 8.19 4.69 1.14
N ILE A 235 8.54 3.99 2.22
CA ILE A 235 9.12 2.64 2.12
C ILE A 235 8.12 1.65 1.52
N MET A 236 6.87 1.64 1.99
CA MET A 236 5.84 0.67 1.59
C MET A 236 4.71 1.30 0.78
N GLY A 237 4.65 2.63 0.69
CA GLY A 237 3.55 3.34 0.03
C GLY A 237 2.19 3.18 0.74
N MET A 238 2.19 2.91 2.05
CA MET A 238 0.99 2.54 2.83
C MET A 238 0.60 3.54 3.93
N SER A 239 1.57 4.12 4.64
CA SER A 239 1.29 4.93 5.85
C SER A 239 1.66 6.40 5.63
N ARG A 240 2.94 6.77 5.78
CA ARG A 240 3.45 8.15 5.61
C ARG A 240 2.99 8.83 4.32
N SER A 241 3.21 8.19 3.17
CA SER A 241 2.90 8.77 1.87
C SER A 241 1.41 8.98 1.66
N SER A 242 0.58 8.02 2.05
CA SER A 242 -0.88 8.18 1.96
C SER A 242 -1.40 9.25 2.91
N THR A 243 -0.81 9.39 4.11
CA THR A 243 -1.18 10.46 5.04
C THR A 243 -0.94 11.84 4.42
N LEU A 244 0.21 12.04 3.75
CA LEU A 244 0.49 13.31 3.06
C LEU A 244 -0.45 13.56 1.87
N VAL A 245 -0.83 12.51 1.13
CA VAL A 245 -1.84 12.62 0.07
C VAL A 245 -3.21 12.99 0.62
N LEU A 246 -3.63 12.40 1.75
CA LEU A 246 -4.89 12.74 2.42
C LEU A 246 -4.89 14.21 2.89
N ALA A 247 -3.79 14.67 3.50
CA ALA A 247 -3.63 16.05 3.89
C ALA A 247 -3.75 17.01 2.69
N TYR A 248 -3.10 16.70 1.56
CA TYR A 248 -3.24 17.47 0.31
C TYR A 248 -4.70 17.53 -0.17
N LEU A 249 -5.42 16.40 -0.17
CA LEU A 249 -6.82 16.35 -0.57
C LEU A 249 -7.72 17.22 0.33
N MET A 250 -7.40 17.30 1.62
CA MET A 250 -8.14 18.13 2.56
C MET A 250 -7.81 19.63 2.37
N ILE A 251 -6.53 19.96 2.29
CA ILE A 251 -6.03 21.35 2.20
C ILE A 251 -6.42 21.99 0.87
N TYR A 252 -6.07 21.36 -0.26
CA TYR A 252 -6.19 21.97 -1.59
C TYR A 252 -7.39 21.48 -2.41
N ARG A 253 -7.95 20.32 -2.08
CA ARG A 253 -9.18 19.82 -2.73
C ARG A 253 -10.42 19.97 -1.84
N HIS A 254 -10.24 20.55 -0.66
CA HIS A 254 -11.30 20.90 0.31
C HIS A 254 -12.21 19.73 0.69
N LEU A 255 -11.71 18.50 0.58
CA LEU A 255 -12.43 17.30 1.01
C LEU A 255 -12.40 17.20 2.54
N THR A 256 -13.47 16.67 3.14
CA THR A 256 -13.39 16.20 4.53
C THR A 256 -12.50 14.96 4.59
N LEU A 257 -11.94 14.65 5.75
CA LEU A 257 -11.10 13.46 5.94
C LEU A 257 -11.82 12.17 5.48
N LYS A 258 -13.09 12.01 5.82
CA LYS A 258 -13.93 10.87 5.39
C LYS A 258 -14.00 10.73 3.87
N LYS A 259 -14.25 11.83 3.15
CA LYS A 259 -14.32 11.84 1.68
C LYS A 259 -12.95 11.60 1.05
N ALA A 260 -11.89 12.16 1.61
CA ALA A 260 -10.53 11.94 1.16
C ALA A 260 -10.13 10.46 1.29
N LEU A 261 -10.44 9.84 2.44
CA LEU A 261 -10.23 8.41 2.69
C LEU A 261 -11.00 7.56 1.69
N GLN A 262 -12.31 7.76 1.55
CA GLN A 262 -13.15 7.03 0.60
C GLN A 262 -12.60 7.12 -0.83
N LYS A 263 -12.15 8.31 -1.25
CA LYS A 263 -11.57 8.50 -2.59
C LYS A 263 -10.24 7.78 -2.76
N LEU A 264 -9.38 7.78 -1.74
CA LEU A 264 -8.05 7.19 -1.82
C LEU A 264 -8.10 5.65 -1.73
N ILE A 265 -8.92 5.09 -0.85
CA ILE A 265 -9.05 3.61 -0.70
C ILE A 265 -9.63 2.94 -1.94
N GLN A 266 -10.48 3.65 -2.69
CA GLN A 266 -10.96 3.21 -4.00
C GLN A 266 -9.84 3.10 -5.06
N LYS A 267 -8.66 3.68 -4.81
CA LYS A 267 -7.53 3.73 -5.75
C LYS A 267 -6.25 3.07 -5.25
N ARG A 268 -6.12 2.83 -3.94
CA ARG A 268 -5.05 2.04 -3.34
C ARG A 268 -5.40 1.66 -1.90
N ALA A 269 -5.05 0.44 -1.47
CA ALA A 269 -5.04 0.11 -0.05
C ALA A 269 -4.05 1.01 0.71
N ILE A 270 -4.47 1.59 1.83
CA ILE A 270 -3.62 2.42 2.69
C ILE A 270 -3.79 2.00 4.15
N TYR A 271 -2.74 2.22 4.93
CA TYR A 271 -2.70 1.91 6.35
C TYR A 271 -1.89 2.96 7.14
N PRO A 272 -2.38 4.22 7.24
CA PRO A 272 -1.83 5.18 8.18
C PRO A 272 -1.82 4.61 9.60
N ASN A 273 -0.74 4.81 10.33
CA ASN A 273 -0.71 4.42 11.75
C ASN A 273 -1.70 5.25 12.58
N ARG A 274 -1.98 4.80 13.81
CA ARG A 274 -2.97 5.42 14.70
C ARG A 274 -2.70 6.91 14.96
N ASN A 275 -1.44 7.29 15.14
CA ASN A 275 -1.06 8.69 15.38
C ASN A 275 -1.36 9.54 14.14
N PHE A 276 -1.00 9.07 12.96
CA PHE A 276 -1.26 9.80 11.71
C PHE A 276 -2.76 9.98 11.43
N LEU A 277 -3.59 9.00 11.80
CA LEU A 277 -5.05 9.17 11.75
C LEU A 277 -5.54 10.24 12.72
N ALA A 278 -4.95 10.34 13.91
CA ALA A 278 -5.27 11.41 14.87
C ALA A 278 -4.86 12.78 14.33
N LEU A 279 -3.64 12.92 13.79
CA LEU A 279 -3.18 14.18 13.17
C LEU A 279 -4.07 14.62 12.00
N LEU A 280 -4.51 13.68 11.16
CA LEU A 280 -5.48 13.99 10.08
C LEU A 280 -6.84 14.42 10.63
N LEU A 281 -7.27 13.88 11.76
CA LEU A 281 -8.52 14.30 12.40
C LEU A 281 -8.41 15.73 12.94
N ASP A 282 -7.28 16.05 13.57
CA ASP A 282 -6.97 17.39 14.05
C ASP A 282 -6.94 18.40 12.88
N LEU A 283 -6.34 18.03 11.74
CA LEU A 283 -6.37 18.82 10.52
C LEU A 283 -7.81 19.05 10.02
N ASP A 284 -8.67 18.02 9.99
CA ASP A 284 -10.07 18.15 9.54
C ASP A 284 -10.87 19.11 10.42
N LEU A 285 -10.64 19.05 11.73
CA LEU A 285 -11.24 19.96 12.71
C LEU A 285 -10.75 21.40 12.51
N GLN A 286 -9.45 21.61 12.33
CA GLN A 286 -8.86 22.92 12.07
C GLN A 286 -9.43 23.55 10.79
N LEU A 287 -9.46 22.79 9.68
CA LEU A 287 -10.00 23.27 8.41
C LEU A 287 -11.51 23.55 8.48
N THR A 288 -12.27 22.76 9.24
CA THR A 288 -13.70 22.99 9.47
C THR A 288 -13.96 24.25 10.28
N ARG A 289 -13.15 24.51 11.33
CA ARG A 289 -13.22 25.76 12.11
C ARG A 289 -12.92 26.97 11.25
N ASN A 290 -11.85 26.93 10.45
CA ASN A 290 -11.46 28.03 9.58
C ASN A 290 -12.53 28.37 8.54
N LYS A 291 -13.23 27.36 7.99
CA LYS A 291 -14.37 27.58 7.08
C LYS A 291 -15.53 28.31 7.77
N LYS A 292 -15.84 28.00 9.03
CA LYS A 292 -16.91 28.66 9.78
C LYS A 292 -16.55 30.12 10.10
N THR A 293 -15.31 30.40 10.46
CA THR A 293 -14.86 31.77 10.75
C THR A 293 -14.89 32.65 9.49
N CYS A 294 -14.51 32.13 8.32
CA CYS A 294 -14.59 32.87 7.06
C CYS A 294 -16.02 33.08 6.50
N GLN A 295 -17.04 32.39 7.02
CA GLN A 295 -18.44 32.60 6.59
C GLN A 295 -19.18 33.64 7.44
N ILE A 296 -18.60 34.07 8.55
CA ILE A 296 -19.20 35.02 9.51
C ILE A 296 -18.62 36.44 9.36
N LEU A 297 -17.51 36.58 8.62
CA LEU A 297 -16.90 37.85 8.22
C LEU A 297 -17.34 38.21 6.79
#